data_AF-A0A7Z9HDP4-F1
#
_entry.id   AF-A0A7Z9HDP4-F1
#
_cell.length_a   1.000
_cell.length_b   1.000
_cell.length_c   1.000
_cell.angle_alpha   90.00
_cell.angle_beta   90.00
_cell.angle_gamma   90.00
#
_symmetry.space_group_name_H-M   'P 1'
#
loop_
_entity.id
_entity.type
_entity.pdbx_description
1 polymer ?
#
loop_
_entity_poly.entity_id
_entity_poly.type
_entity_poly.pdbx_seq_one_letter_code
_entity_poly.pdbx_strand_id
1 'polypeptide(L)'
;CSKVLEFKGGMSLEELILRSALGRNVEKTQLIDKAKGVMMMPTEKRGILREIHGIKAALAVKGITDLQTTIKPGEMLEPLPKGDRYLGFLFAEGKDQDTVIIVLQEAWSKIEVVSEKI
;
A
#
# COMPACT_ATOMS: atom_id res chain seq x y z
N CYS A 1 -4.66 -4.89 2.34
CA CYS A 1 -3.52 -4.73 3.28
C CYS A 1 -2.88 -6.05 3.72
N SER A 2 -3.56 -7.20 3.59
CA SER A 2 -3.00 -8.54 3.90
C SER A 2 -1.71 -8.87 3.15
N LYS A 3 -1.46 -8.27 1.99
CA LYS A 3 -0.23 -8.43 1.17
C LYS A 3 1.08 -8.10 1.92
N VAL A 4 1.00 -7.35 3.02
CA VAL A 4 2.13 -7.04 3.92
C VAL A 4 2.48 -8.26 4.81
N LEU A 5 1.56 -9.21 4.97
CA LEU A 5 1.72 -10.40 5.80
C LEU A 5 1.96 -11.61 4.90
N GLU A 6 3.19 -12.10 4.93
CA GLU A 6 3.58 -13.32 4.23
C GLU A 6 4.30 -14.24 5.20
N PHE A 7 3.96 -15.52 5.13
CA PHE A 7 4.45 -16.54 6.05
C PHE A 7 5.44 -17.46 5.33
N LYS A 8 6.42 -18.00 6.08
CA LYS A 8 7.39 -18.96 5.57
C LYS A 8 6.67 -20.10 4.84
N GLY A 9 7.18 -20.46 3.67
CA GLY A 9 6.52 -21.40 2.77
C GLY A 9 5.54 -20.76 1.77
N GLY A 10 5.49 -19.42 1.68
CA GLY A 10 4.72 -18.69 0.67
C GLY A 10 3.21 -18.61 0.96
N MET A 11 2.80 -18.92 2.20
CA MET A 11 1.40 -18.90 2.60
C MET A 11 0.94 -17.46 2.82
N SER A 12 -0.22 -17.10 2.27
CA SER A 12 -0.87 -15.80 2.50
C SER A 12 -1.69 -15.81 3.79
N LEU A 13 -2.04 -14.62 4.29
CA LEU A 13 -2.96 -14.49 5.42
C LEU A 13 -4.32 -15.13 5.13
N GLU A 14 -4.85 -14.97 3.92
CA GLU A 14 -6.12 -15.55 3.50
C GLU A 14 -6.09 -17.07 3.59
N GLU A 15 -5.01 -17.71 3.15
CA GLU A 15 -4.85 -19.15 3.28
C GLU A 15 -4.76 -19.57 4.77
N LEU A 16 -4.03 -18.81 5.59
CA LEU A 16 -3.91 -19.08 7.02
C LEU A 16 -5.27 -19.01 7.73
N ILE A 17 -6.09 -18.00 7.41
CA ILE A 17 -7.45 -17.82 7.93
C ILE A 17 -8.32 -19.01 7.53
N LEU A 18 -8.28 -19.42 6.25
CA LEU A 18 -9.05 -20.57 5.77
C LEU A 18 -8.62 -21.88 6.46
N ARG A 19 -7.32 -22.11 6.65
CA ARG A 19 -6.81 -23.28 7.37
C ARG A 19 -7.29 -23.31 8.82
N SER A 20 -7.22 -22.16 9.51
CA SER A 20 -7.70 -22.02 10.89
C SER A 20 -9.20 -22.27 10.99
N ALA A 21 -10.00 -21.68 10.09
CA ALA A 21 -11.46 -21.88 10.05
C ALA A 21 -11.85 -23.35 9.79
N LEU A 22 -11.01 -24.09 9.06
CA LEU A 22 -11.18 -25.53 8.82
C LEU A 22 -10.62 -26.42 9.94
N GLY A 23 -10.18 -25.84 11.07
CA GLY A 23 -9.62 -26.59 12.21
C GLY A 23 -8.24 -27.19 11.96
N ARG A 24 -7.51 -26.75 10.93
CA ARG A 24 -6.14 -27.21 10.66
C ARG A 24 -5.15 -26.51 11.61
N ASN A 25 -4.12 -27.23 12.05
CA ASN A 25 -3.09 -26.64 12.91
C ASN A 25 -2.28 -25.59 12.13
N VAL A 26 -2.19 -24.38 12.69
CA VAL A 26 -1.47 -23.22 12.15
C VAL A 26 -0.38 -22.69 13.10
N GLU A 27 -0.13 -23.36 14.23
CA GLU A 27 0.74 -22.89 15.32
C GLU A 27 2.22 -22.76 14.91
N LYS A 28 2.66 -23.60 13.96
CA LYS A 28 4.04 -23.57 13.44
C LYS A 28 4.26 -22.54 12.33
N THR A 29 3.23 -21.76 11.99
CA THR A 29 3.34 -20.75 10.94
C THR A 29 4.20 -19.60 11.44
N GLN A 30 5.21 -19.22 10.67
CA GLN A 30 6.12 -18.13 11.00
C GLN A 30 6.02 -17.04 9.93
N LEU A 31 5.99 -15.78 10.35
CA LEU A 31 6.16 -14.65 9.43
C LEU A 31 7.56 -14.69 8.79
N ILE A 32 7.66 -14.16 7.58
CA ILE A 32 8.96 -13.96 6.94
C ILE A 32 9.76 -12.92 7.74
N ASP A 33 11.06 -13.14 7.86
CA ASP A 33 11.99 -12.27 8.57
C ASP A 33 12.41 -11.06 7.69
N LYS A 34 11.42 -10.23 7.36
CA LYS A 34 11.58 -8.95 6.67
C LYS A 34 10.53 -7.97 7.18
N ALA A 35 10.92 -6.72 7.34
CA ALA A 35 9.97 -5.65 7.59
C ALA A 35 9.19 -5.38 6.31
N LYS A 36 7.87 -5.32 6.40
CA LYS A 36 6.98 -4.92 5.32
C LYS A 36 6.09 -3.78 5.80
N GLY A 37 5.76 -2.85 4.91
CA GLY A 37 4.94 -1.69 5.22
C GLY A 37 4.00 -1.34 4.09
N VAL A 38 2.95 -0.63 4.46
CA VAL A 38 2.00 -0.02 3.52
C VAL A 38 1.78 1.44 3.91
N MET A 39 1.90 2.32 2.94
CA MET A 39 1.50 3.72 3.07
C MET A 39 0.15 3.91 2.40
N MET A 40 -0.81 4.45 3.15
CA MET A 40 -2.06 4.96 2.60
C MET A 40 -1.74 6.29 1.92
N MET A 41 -1.97 6.37 0.61
CA MET A 41 -1.64 7.58 -0.16
C MET A 41 -2.56 8.73 0.26
N PRO A 42 -2.03 9.83 0.84
CA PRO A 42 -2.84 10.89 1.42
C PRO A 42 -3.56 11.73 0.36
N THR A 43 -4.83 12.03 0.59
CA THR A 43 -5.63 12.94 -0.23
C THR A 43 -5.67 14.32 0.44
N GLU A 44 -4.84 15.26 -0.01
CA GLU A 44 -4.69 16.57 0.64
C GLU A 44 -5.75 17.60 0.23
N LYS A 45 -6.24 17.52 -1.00
CA LYS A 45 -7.12 18.53 -1.59
C LYS A 45 -8.39 17.90 -2.15
N ARG A 46 -9.49 18.64 -2.01
CA ARG A 46 -10.76 18.31 -2.67
C ARG A 46 -10.69 18.70 -4.15
N GLY A 47 -11.20 17.84 -5.03
CA GLY A 47 -11.20 18.11 -6.46
C GLY A 47 -11.64 16.91 -7.29
N ILE A 48 -11.52 17.00 -8.62
CA ILE A 48 -11.65 15.84 -9.51
C ILE A 48 -10.25 15.35 -9.84
N LEU A 49 -9.96 14.06 -9.60
CA LEU A 49 -8.68 13.47 -10.00
C LEU A 49 -8.57 13.50 -11.51
N ARG A 50 -7.50 14.09 -12.04
CA ARG A 50 -7.21 14.05 -13.48
C ARG A 50 -6.16 12.99 -13.75
N GLU A 51 -5.00 13.10 -13.12
CA GLU A 51 -3.88 12.20 -13.39
C GLU A 51 -3.04 11.99 -12.13
N ILE A 52 -2.31 10.87 -12.10
CA ILE A 52 -1.27 10.61 -11.10
C ILE A 52 0.03 10.39 -11.87
N HIS A 53 0.98 11.30 -11.71
CA HIS A 53 2.29 11.23 -12.34
C HIS A 53 3.30 10.56 -11.41
N GLY A 54 4.42 10.14 -11.98
CA GLY A 54 5.54 9.59 -11.19
C GLY A 54 5.38 8.15 -10.73
N ILE A 55 4.29 7.44 -11.08
CA ILE A 55 4.06 6.03 -10.70
C ILE A 55 5.26 5.14 -11.06
N LYS A 56 5.80 5.27 -12.28
CA LYS A 56 6.97 4.50 -12.70
C LYS A 56 8.23 4.84 -11.90
N ALA A 57 8.42 6.11 -11.54
CA ALA A 57 9.56 6.54 -10.74
C ALA A 57 9.45 6.06 -9.29
N ALA A 58 8.25 6.09 -8.71
CA ALA A 58 7.98 5.54 -7.39
C ALA A 58 8.22 4.01 -7.34
N LEU A 59 7.72 3.27 -8.33
CA LEU A 59 7.96 1.82 -8.45
C LEU A 59 9.43 1.45 -8.70
N ALA A 60 10.23 2.38 -9.23
CA ALA A 60 11.66 2.17 -9.43
C ALA A 60 12.50 2.34 -8.16
N VAL A 61 11.92 2.87 -7.08
CA VAL A 61 12.62 2.99 -5.78
C VAL A 61 12.84 1.60 -5.20
N LYS A 62 14.10 1.29 -4.88
CA LYS A 62 14.50 -0.01 -4.35
C LYS A 62 13.78 -0.29 -3.02
N GLY A 63 13.07 -1.41 -2.96
CA GLY A 63 12.28 -1.81 -1.79
C GLY A 63 10.78 -1.54 -1.95
N ILE A 64 10.34 -0.78 -2.96
CA ILE A 64 8.94 -0.73 -3.35
C ILE A 64 8.56 -2.03 -4.05
N THR A 65 7.45 -2.61 -3.62
CA THR A 65 6.97 -3.90 -4.12
C THR A 65 5.71 -3.76 -4.95
N ASP A 66 4.88 -2.74 -4.68
CA ASP A 66 3.62 -2.52 -5.40
C ASP A 66 3.07 -1.11 -5.16
N LEU A 67 2.25 -0.62 -6.10
CA LEU A 67 1.45 0.61 -5.98
C LEU A 67 0.06 0.34 -6.56
N GLN A 68 -0.98 0.59 -5.77
CA GLN A 68 -2.36 0.36 -6.16
C GLN A 68 -3.18 1.63 -6.02
N THR A 69 -3.82 2.08 -7.09
CA THR A 69 -4.74 3.24 -7.07
C THR A 69 -6.18 2.78 -6.89
N THR A 70 -6.90 3.37 -5.95
CA THR A 70 -8.32 3.09 -5.68
C THR A 70 -9.27 4.11 -6.29
N ILE A 71 -8.77 5.32 -6.59
CA ILE A 71 -9.52 6.40 -7.25
C ILE A 71 -9.07 6.49 -8.70
N LYS A 72 -10.01 6.54 -9.63
CA LYS A 72 -9.76 6.65 -11.07
C LYS A 72 -9.80 8.11 -11.53
N PRO A 73 -9.07 8.46 -12.60
CA PRO A 73 -9.28 9.71 -13.32
C PRO A 73 -10.77 9.98 -13.59
N GLY A 74 -11.23 11.18 -13.26
CA GLY A 74 -12.63 11.61 -13.36
C GLY A 74 -13.44 11.44 -12.07
N GLU A 75 -12.92 10.76 -11.04
CA GLU A 75 -13.60 10.62 -9.76
C GLU A 75 -13.24 11.75 -8.77
N MET A 76 -14.12 11.95 -7.79
CA MET A 76 -13.94 12.96 -6.75
C MET A 76 -12.84 12.55 -5.75
N LEU A 77 -11.94 13.48 -5.48
CA LEU A 77 -11.04 13.48 -4.34
C LEU A 77 -11.71 14.24 -3.21
N GLU A 78 -11.86 13.59 -2.07
CA GLU A 78 -12.39 14.21 -0.85
C GLU A 78 -11.44 13.90 0.31
N PRO A 79 -10.78 14.91 0.90
CA PRO A 79 -9.92 14.69 2.06
C PRO A 79 -10.68 14.12 3.25
N LEU A 80 -9.99 13.31 4.06
CA LEU A 80 -10.51 12.87 5.34
C LEU A 80 -10.75 14.07 6.28
N PRO A 81 -11.78 14.02 7.15
CA PRO A 81 -12.70 12.89 7.39
C PRO A 81 -13.93 12.86 6.48
N LYS A 82 -14.07 13.79 5.52
CA LYS A 82 -15.28 13.85 4.67
C LYS A 82 -15.29 12.76 3.60
N GLY A 83 -14.11 12.36 3.12
CA GLY A 83 -13.97 11.26 2.18
C GLY A 83 -14.09 9.89 2.85
N ASP A 84 -14.45 8.89 2.05
CA ASP A 84 -14.50 7.47 2.44
C ASP A 84 -13.37 6.63 1.82
N ARG A 85 -12.55 7.26 0.97
CA ARG A 85 -11.54 6.59 0.13
C ARG A 85 -10.20 7.33 0.16
N TYR A 86 -9.13 6.54 0.19
CA TYR A 86 -7.77 6.99 -0.06
C TYR A 86 -7.50 7.00 -1.57
N LEU A 87 -6.48 7.74 -2.02
CA LEU A 87 -6.02 7.68 -3.41
C LEU A 87 -5.57 6.28 -3.82
N GLY A 88 -4.98 5.56 -2.87
CA GLY A 88 -4.39 4.26 -3.10
C GLY A 88 -3.47 3.82 -1.97
N PHE A 89 -2.66 2.82 -2.26
CA PHE A 89 -1.71 2.21 -1.35
C PHE A 89 -0.36 2.02 -2.04
N LEU A 90 0.70 2.28 -1.30
CA LEU A 90 2.07 2.02 -1.69
C LEU A 90 2.67 0.98 -0.74
N PHE A 91 3.27 -0.08 -1.28
CA PHE A 91 3.79 -1.20 -0.52
C PHE A 91 5.32 -1.25 -0.61
N ALA A 92 5.96 -1.53 0.52
CA ALA A 92 7.41 -1.63 0.61
C ALA A 92 7.85 -2.80 1.48
N GLU A 93 9.07 -3.28 1.25
CA GLU A 93 9.77 -4.21 2.11
C GLU A 93 11.21 -3.77 2.36
N GLY A 94 11.76 -4.15 3.52
CA GLY A 94 13.09 -3.76 3.95
C GLY A 94 13.61 -4.63 5.09
N LYS A 95 14.85 -4.36 5.50
CA LYS A 95 15.51 -5.06 6.62
C LYS A 95 14.91 -4.72 7.98
N ASP A 96 14.39 -3.51 8.15
CA ASP A 96 13.86 -2.97 9.39
C ASP A 96 12.79 -1.91 9.10
N GLN A 97 12.07 -1.49 10.15
CA GLN A 97 10.98 -0.52 10.06
C GLN A 97 11.46 0.84 9.51
N ASP A 98 12.61 1.33 9.97
CA ASP A 98 13.14 2.63 9.55
C ASP A 98 13.45 2.66 8.05
N THR A 99 14.04 1.59 7.53
CA THR A 99 14.30 1.43 6.09
C THR A 99 12.99 1.48 5.29
N VAL A 100 11.95 0.77 5.76
CA VAL A 100 10.65 0.74 5.09
C VAL A 100 10.00 2.12 5.07
N ILE A 101 10.05 2.87 6.18
CA ILE A 101 9.50 4.23 6.26
C ILE A 101 10.21 5.15 5.27
N ILE A 102 11.55 5.12 5.23
CA ILE A 102 12.35 5.95 4.32
C ILE A 102 12.00 5.65 2.86
N VAL A 103 11.93 4.36 2.50
CA VAL A 103 11.60 3.93 1.12
C VAL A 103 10.20 4.38 0.71
N LEU A 104 9.21 4.26 1.60
CA LEU A 104 7.84 4.73 1.35
C LEU A 104 7.78 6.25 1.14
N GLN A 105 8.49 7.01 1.99
CA GLN A 105 8.57 8.47 1.88
C GLN A 105 9.28 8.90 0.59
N GLU A 106 10.40 8.25 0.24
CA GLU A 106 11.14 8.52 -0.99
C GLU A 106 10.26 8.27 -2.21
N ALA A 107 9.59 7.13 -2.28
CA ALA A 107 8.71 6.80 -3.38
C ALA A 107 7.50 7.72 -3.46
N TRP A 108 6.90 8.10 -2.33
CA TRP A 108 5.81 9.09 -2.30
C TRP A 108 6.26 10.47 -2.80
N SER A 109 7.50 10.88 -2.53
CA SER A 109 8.06 12.15 -3.03
C SER A 109 8.18 12.22 -4.56
N LYS A 110 8.10 11.06 -5.25
CA LYS A 110 8.10 10.99 -6.72
C LYS A 110 6.70 11.13 -7.31
N ILE A 111 5.65 11.03 -6.50
CA ILE A 111 4.26 11.06 -6.96
C ILE A 111 3.75 12.50 -6.99
N GLU A 112 3.11 12.86 -8.10
CA GLU A 112 2.38 14.11 -8.22
C GLU A 112 0.92 13.81 -8.55
N VAL A 113 -0.01 14.39 -7.77
CA VAL A 113 -1.45 14.21 -7.94
C VAL A 113 -2.02 15.44 -8.61
N VAL A 114 -2.48 15.28 -9.85
CA VAL A 114 -3.08 16.36 -10.64
C VAL A 114 -4.59 16.31 -10.44
N SER A 115 -5.16 17.39 -9.90
CA SER A 115 -6.60 17.50 -9.69
C SER A 115 -7.15 18.87 -10.08
N GLU A 116 -8.41 18.87 -10.51
CA GLU A 116 -9.15 20.10 -10.83
C GLU A 116 -9.97 20.54 -9.62
N LYS A 117 -9.95 21.85 -9.33
CA LYS A 117 -10.75 22.43 -8.26
C LYS A 117 -12.23 22.42 -8.63
N ILE A 118 -13.07 22.20 -7.62
CA ILE A 118 -14.53 22.24 -7.70
C ILE A 118 -15.02 23.41 -6.86
#